data_AF-A0A356QMT9-F1
#
_entry.id   AF-A0A356QMT9-F1
#
_cell.length_a   1.000
_cell.length_b   1.000
_cell.length_c   1.000
_cell.angle_alpha   90.00
_cell.angle_beta   90.00
_cell.angle_gamma   90.00
#
_symmetry.space_group_name_H-M   'P 1'
#
loop_
_entity.id
_entity.type
_entity.pdbx_description
1 polymer ?
#
loop_
_entity_poly.entity_id
_entity_poly.type
_entity_poly.pdbx_seq_one_letter_code
_entity_poly.pdbx_strand_id
1 'polypeptide(L)' 'QLVRDAQGHGVTVLPVCVQSSGWHAGLEDSGESSPALRLGLEQVHGLGQASGRQIEEARKSGRFMSIHDL' A
#
# COMPACT_ATOMS: atom_id res chain seq x y z
N GLN A 1 -4.20 9.08 -12.95
CA GLN A 1 -5.61 9.14 -13.38
C GLN A 1 -6.46 8.02 -12.77
N LEU A 2 -5.95 6.79 -12.60
CA LEU A 2 -6.66 5.66 -11.97
C LEU A 2 -7.26 5.94 -10.57
N VAL A 3 -6.55 6.68 -9.71
CA VAL A 3 -7.03 7.00 -8.36
C VAL A 3 -8.29 7.87 -8.37
N ARG A 4 -8.33 8.87 -9.26
CA ARG A 4 -9.48 9.77 -9.38
C ARG A 4 -10.69 9.06 -9.98
N ASP A 5 -10.46 8.13 -10.89
CA ASP A 5 -11.50 7.31 -11.51
C ASP A 5 -12.11 6.33 -10.49
N ALA A 6 -11.27 5.64 -9.73
CA ALA A 6 -11.71 4.76 -8.63
C ALA A 6 -12.57 5.52 -7.60
N GLN A 7 -12.13 6.72 -7.19
CA GLN A 7 -12.91 7.60 -6.32
C GLN A 7 -14.24 8.03 -6.97
N GLY A 8 -14.23 8.34 -8.28
CA GLY A 8 -15.43 8.69 -9.05
C GLY A 8 -16.46 7.57 -9.14
N HIS A 9 -16.02 6.30 -9.06
CA HIS A 9 -16.87 5.12 -9.04
C HIS A 9 -17.22 4.64 -7.62
N GLY A 10 -16.93 5.45 -6.59
CA GLY A 10 -17.27 5.11 -5.20
C GLY A 10 -16.37 4.04 -4.58
N VAL A 11 -15.22 3.74 -5.19
CA VAL A 11 -14.23 2.85 -4.60
C VAL A 11 -13.44 3.62 -3.54
N THR A 12 -13.42 3.11 -2.32
CA THR A 12 -12.58 3.64 -1.25
C THR A 12 -11.11 3.47 -1.64
N VAL A 13 -10.36 4.57 -1.65
CA VAL A 13 -8.91 4.54 -1.90
C VAL A 13 -8.17 4.73 -0.58
N LEU A 14 -7.36 3.74 -0.22
CA LEU A 14 -6.52 3.75 0.97
C LEU A 14 -5.11 4.27 0.61
N PRO A 15 -4.55 5.17 1.43
CA PRO A 15 -3.21 5.70 1.18
C PRO A 15 -2.14 4.62 1.32
N VAL A 16 -0.94 4.96 0.86
CA VAL A 16 0.25 4.14 1.11
C VAL A 16 0.45 3.99 2.62
N CYS A 17 0.76 2.77 3.05
CA CYS A 17 1.04 2.41 4.43
C CYS A 17 2.14 1.36 4.45
N VAL A 18 3.24 1.63 5.16
CA VAL A 18 4.39 0.73 5.24
C VAL A 18 4.05 -0.66 5.80
N GLN A 19 3.01 -0.75 6.64
CA GLN A 19 2.58 -2.01 7.22
C GLN A 19 1.69 -2.85 6.29
N SER A 20 0.99 -2.26 5.32
CA SER A 20 0.00 -3.01 4.51
C SER A 20 0.14 -2.86 3.00
N SER A 21 0.78 -1.81 2.50
CA SER A 21 0.96 -1.60 1.05
C SER A 21 2.06 -2.49 0.50
N GLY A 22 1.79 -3.15 -0.62
CA GLY A 22 2.84 -3.77 -1.44
C GLY A 22 3.57 -2.74 -2.29
N TRP A 23 4.48 -3.19 -3.14
CA TRP A 23 5.15 -2.34 -4.12
C TRP A 23 4.14 -1.72 -5.10
N HIS A 24 3.30 -2.58 -5.68
CA HIS A 24 2.20 -2.18 -6.56
C HIS A 24 0.90 -1.93 -5.77
N ALA A 25 0.03 -1.09 -6.33
CA ALA A 25 -1.33 -0.95 -5.81
C ALA A 25 -2.10 -2.27 -5.87
N GLY A 26 -3.01 -2.48 -4.92
CA GLY A 26 -3.77 -3.72 -4.79
C GLY A 26 -5.12 -3.53 -4.13
N LEU A 27 -5.96 -4.56 -4.19
CA LEU A 27 -7.23 -4.58 -3.48
C LEU A 27 -7.01 -5.02 -2.03
N GLU A 28 -7.60 -4.29 -1.10
CA GLU A 28 -7.64 -4.62 0.32
C GLU A 28 -9.10 -4.87 0.73
N ASP A 29 -9.30 -5.96 1.47
CA ASP A 29 -10.58 -6.21 2.10
C ASP A 29 -10.84 -5.14 3.17
N SER A 30 -11.86 -4.34 2.93
CA SER A 30 -12.26 -3.22 3.78
C SER A 30 -13.31 -3.61 4.82
N GLY A 31 -13.83 -4.85 4.77
CA GLY A 31 -14.99 -5.29 5.55
C GLY A 31 -16.32 -4.73 5.04
N GLU A 32 -16.31 -3.96 3.95
CA GLU A 32 -17.49 -3.39 3.30
C GLU A 32 -17.95 -4.27 2.13
N SER A 33 -19.06 -3.86 1.49
CA SER A 33 -19.61 -4.56 0.31
C SER A 33 -18.69 -4.57 -0.92
N SER A 34 -17.66 -3.70 -0.96
CA SER A 34 -16.68 -3.63 -2.04
C SER A 34 -15.25 -3.49 -1.48
N PRO A 35 -14.25 -4.14 -2.12
CA PRO A 35 -12.87 -4.02 -1.71
C PRO A 35 -12.36 -2.58 -1.93
N ALA A 36 -11.50 -2.11 -1.03
CA ALA A 36 -10.83 -0.84 -1.17
C ALA A 36 -9.57 -0.97 -2.04
N LEU A 37 -9.24 0.08 -2.79
CA LEU A 37 -7.98 0.16 -3.53
C LEU A 37 -6.89 0.74 -2.62
N ARG A 38 -5.89 -0.05 -2.23
CA ARG A 38 -4.70 0.43 -1.54
C ARG A 38 -3.62 0.85 -2.52
N LEU A 39 -3.07 2.04 -2.33
CA LEU A 39 -1.95 2.53 -3.10
C LEU A 39 -0.66 1.77 -2.79
N GLY A 40 0.15 1.50 -3.82
CA GLY A 40 1.44 0.86 -3.70
C GLY A 40 2.56 1.81 -3.26
N LEU A 41 3.63 1.25 -2.71
CA LEU A 41 4.83 1.96 -2.29
C LEU A 41 5.51 2.72 -3.44
N GLU A 42 5.31 2.30 -4.68
CA GLU A 42 5.79 2.98 -5.90
C GLU A 42 5.29 4.42 -6.04
N GLN A 43 4.22 4.79 -5.34
CA GLN A 43 3.70 6.15 -5.32
C GLN A 43 4.52 7.10 -4.41
N VAL A 44 5.44 6.57 -3.59
CA VAL A 44 6.32 7.36 -2.73
C VAL A 44 7.49 7.88 -3.55
N HIS A 45 7.54 9.19 -3.73
CA HIS A 45 8.63 9.83 -4.47
C HIS A 45 9.98 9.58 -3.78
N GLY A 46 10.97 9.14 -4.56
CA GLY A 46 12.32 8.82 -4.07
C GLY A 46 12.49 7.40 -3.52
N LEU A 47 11.42 6.60 -3.41
CA LEU A 47 11.52 5.19 -3.02
C LEU A 47 11.75 4.30 -4.25
N GLY A 48 12.89 3.62 -4.30
CA GLY A 48 13.20 2.67 -5.37
C GLY A 48 12.50 1.32 -5.19
N GLN A 49 12.26 0.61 -6.31
CA GLN A 49 11.62 -0.72 -6.29
C GLN A 49 12.35 -1.73 -5.42
N ALA A 50 13.69 -1.72 -5.44
CA ALA A 50 14.48 -2.63 -4.62
C ALA A 50 14.19 -2.42 -3.11
N SER A 51 14.19 -1.16 -2.66
CA SER A 51 13.87 -0.81 -1.27
C SER A 51 12.41 -1.12 -0.92
N GLY A 52 11.47 -0.85 -1.84
CA GLY A 52 10.07 -1.21 -1.65
C GLY A 52 9.86 -2.71 -1.47
N ARG A 53 10.55 -3.55 -2.25
CA ARG A 53 10.53 -5.01 -2.08
C ARG A 53 11.22 -5.46 -0.79
N GLN A 54 12.29 -4.80 -0.36
CA GLN A 54 12.93 -5.08 0.93
C GLN A 54 11.96 -4.85 2.09
N ILE A 55 11.16 -3.78 2.05
CA ILE A 55 10.10 -3.53 3.04
C ILE A 55 9.05 -4.64 3.03
N GLU A 56 8.64 -5.13 1.84
CA GLU A 56 7.73 -6.27 1.74
C GLU A 56 8.29 -7.55 2.37
N GLU A 57 9.56 -7.85 2.10
CA GLU A 57 10.23 -9.02 2.68
C GLU A 57 10.42 -8.89 4.20
N ALA A 58 10.89 -7.75 4.69
CA ALA A 58 11.11 -7.50 6.12
C ALA A 58 9.80 -7.66 6.92
N ARG A 59 8.69 -7.21 6.36
CA ARG A 59 7.36 -7.35 6.97
C ARG A 59 6.88 -8.80 7.11
N LYS A 60 7.42 -9.76 6.35
CA LYS A 60 7.11 -11.19 6.56
C LYS A 60 7.58 -11.68 7.92
N SER A 61 8.57 -11.01 8.51
CA SER A 61 9.05 -11.30 9.87
C SER A 61 8.16 -10.69 10.97
N GLY A 62 7.19 -9.84 10.63
CA GLY A 62 6.26 -9.23 11.58
C GLY A 62 5.94 -7.77 11.26
N ARG A 63 5.15 -7.15 12.13
CA ARG A 63 4.84 -5.72 12.02
C ARG A 63 6.04 -4.89 12.47
N PHE A 64 6.35 -3.82 11.73
CA PHE A 64 7.28 -2.79 12.19
C PHE A 64 6.72 -2.11 13.44
N MET A 65 7.48 -2.13 14.53
CA MET A 65 7.13 -1.51 15.82
C MET A 65 7.83 -0.16 16.02
N SER A 66 8.90 0.08 15.28
CA SER A 66 9.72 1.29 15.31
C SER A 66 10.24 1.65 13.92
N ILE A 67 10.64 2.90 13.73
CA ILE A 67 11.37 3.35 12.53
C ILE A 67 12.70 2.60 12.39
N HIS A 68 13.29 2.13 13.49
CA HIS A 68 14.52 1.35 13.46
C HIS A 68 14.34 -0.07 12.91
N ASP A 69 13.09 -0.51 12.72
CA ASP A 69 12.78 -1.81 12.14
C ASP A 69 12.64 -1.75 10.61
N LEU A 70 12.67 -0.53 10.03
CA LEU A 70 12.60 -0.26 8.59
C LEU A 70 14.00 -0.21 7.96
#